data_AF-A0A1S3JJ03-F1
#
_entry.id   AF-A0A1S3JJ03-F1
#
_cell.length_a   1.000
_cell.length_b   1.000
_cell.length_c   1.000
_cell.angle_alpha   90.00
_cell.angle_beta   90.00
_cell.angle_gamma   90.00
#
_symmetry.space_group_name_H-M   'P 1'
#
loop_
_entity.id
_entity.type
_entity.pdbx_description
1 polymer ?
#
loop_
_entity_poly.entity_id
_entity_poly.type
_entity_poly.pdbx_seq_one_letter_code
_entity_poly.pdbx_strand_id
1 'polypeptide(L)'
;MYGKDDFVFFLDDDDAEWAEILESSFDLDDDEGDFVPEPVPKKRKKNKSKPALSPGRKSDLTRFKFEEVVFMLVLVGIQEVIDNQIYSITKTGRSVIAVLSAFKSKLVCLPEWFRDFLWEAVTAGDREALPSRQKDKVWTKFHKLRTSPDFTTKGMDFLRNTSEHSDCDELTTRQAFQVLVRSSFDRVIKYREDMDRKKMSVTKSKMTDSEQQALRYVAGYMCQKLSKKCELKSLQYAAIIKTWFRKGKPSSDGAAYLKVSRQWTEMVDRGGLCHVNDILFLFVRLLEEVVREVFSEENTFFYHNHGDLREGIMNLALQNKALMNYWEELTAGESDKLKMDLFGMFVKLYITIRGHSFRRQLIEKYQESVSASTKEKGLRKSLKRKSRITV
;
A
#
# COMPACT_ATOMS: atom_id res chain seq x y z
N MET A 1 -15.25 13.40 31.09
CA MET A 1 -15.03 14.72 31.73
C MET A 1 -13.52 14.86 31.78
N TYR A 2 -12.93 15.50 30.77
CA TYR A 2 -11.49 15.39 30.47
C TYR A 2 -10.73 16.58 31.05
N GLY A 3 -9.57 16.30 31.63
CA GLY A 3 -8.66 17.30 32.19
C GLY A 3 -7.78 17.90 31.11
N LYS A 4 -7.25 19.10 31.37
CA LYS A 4 -6.30 19.79 30.47
C LYS A 4 -5.02 18.98 30.22
N ASP A 5 -4.75 18.01 31.09
CA ASP A 5 -3.55 17.16 31.09
C ASP A 5 -3.66 15.92 30.17
N ASP A 6 -4.84 15.65 29.58
CA ASP A 6 -5.03 14.50 28.67
C ASP A 6 -4.55 14.80 27.22
N PHE A 7 -4.10 16.03 26.94
CA PHE A 7 -3.70 16.50 25.60
C PHE A 7 -2.23 16.96 25.50
N VAL A 8 -1.33 16.44 26.34
CA VAL A 8 0.11 16.81 26.40
C VAL A 8 0.94 16.20 25.24
N PHE A 9 0.37 16.05 24.03
CA PHE A 9 1.08 15.39 22.93
C PHE A 9 2.05 16.28 22.16
N PHE A 10 1.95 17.58 22.34
CA PHE A 10 2.74 18.53 21.59
C PHE A 10 2.75 19.80 22.42
N LEU A 11 3.87 20.11 23.07
CA LEU A 11 4.01 21.36 23.79
C LEU A 11 4.06 22.51 22.78
N ASP A 12 3.49 23.63 23.20
CA ASP A 12 3.36 24.87 22.43
C ASP A 12 4.71 25.61 22.45
N ASP A 13 5.28 25.86 21.27
CA ASP A 13 6.13 27.02 21.02
C ASP A 13 5.57 27.74 19.79
N ASP A 14 4.67 28.69 20.08
CA ASP A 14 4.03 29.51 19.06
C ASP A 14 5.07 30.47 18.45
N ASP A 15 5.17 30.40 17.12
CA ASP A 15 5.79 31.34 16.18
C ASP A 15 7.24 31.11 15.69
N ALA A 16 8.01 30.15 16.21
CA ALA A 16 9.37 29.86 15.69
C ALA A 16 9.55 28.53 14.91
N GLU A 17 8.64 27.57 15.04
CA GLU A 17 9.05 26.15 14.94
C GLU A 17 8.60 25.38 13.68
N TRP A 18 8.13 26.01 12.60
CA TRP A 18 7.77 25.23 11.39
C TRP A 18 8.98 24.66 10.67
N ALA A 19 10.12 25.37 10.66
CA ALA A 19 11.36 24.85 10.10
C ALA A 19 11.97 23.82 11.06
N GLU A 20 12.07 24.14 12.35
CA GLU A 20 12.66 23.30 13.40
C GLU A 20 11.90 22.00 13.66
N ILE A 21 10.57 21.97 13.75
CA ILE A 21 9.80 20.71 13.90
C ILE A 21 10.00 19.78 12.69
N LEU A 22 10.17 20.36 11.50
CA LEU A 22 10.32 19.62 10.24
C LEU A 22 11.79 19.27 9.93
N GLU A 23 12.73 19.91 10.62
CA GLU A 23 14.15 19.52 10.70
C GLU A 23 14.33 18.42 11.76
N SER A 24 13.85 18.64 13.00
CA SER A 24 13.96 17.73 14.15
C SER A 24 13.23 16.39 13.98
N SER A 25 12.10 16.36 13.26
CA SER A 25 11.39 15.10 12.95
C SER A 25 12.15 14.15 12.02
N PHE A 26 13.31 14.58 11.52
CA PHE A 26 14.16 13.82 10.60
C PHE A 26 15.63 13.76 11.04
N ASP A 27 16.01 14.35 12.17
CA ASP A 27 17.34 14.18 12.77
C ASP A 27 17.43 12.78 13.38
N LEU A 28 17.85 11.83 12.54
CA LEU A 28 18.42 10.57 12.99
C LEU A 28 19.93 10.68 12.87
N ASP A 29 20.58 10.85 14.02
CA ASP A 29 21.95 10.46 14.35
C ASP A 29 23.02 10.78 13.29
N ASP A 30 23.34 12.06 13.08
CA ASP A 30 24.63 12.49 12.50
C ASP A 30 25.13 13.74 13.26
N ASP A 31 25.51 13.57 14.53
CA ASP A 31 26.29 14.57 15.30
C ASP A 31 27.78 14.19 15.23
N GLU A 32 28.48 14.73 14.24
CA GLU A 32 29.92 15.04 14.31
C GLU A 32 30.06 16.57 14.34
N GLY A 33 30.11 17.13 15.54
CA GLY A 33 30.40 18.54 15.79
C GLY A 33 31.12 18.70 17.12
N ASP A 34 32.40 19.06 17.08
CA ASP A 34 33.26 19.26 18.23
C ASP A 34 32.76 20.42 19.12
N PHE A 35 31.98 20.08 20.13
CA PHE A 35 31.84 20.88 21.35
C PHE A 35 32.35 20.02 22.49
N VAL A 36 33.29 20.55 23.29
CA VAL A 36 33.84 19.86 24.47
C VAL A 36 33.12 20.40 25.72
N PRO A 37 32.01 19.79 26.17
CA PRO A 37 31.56 19.92 27.55
C PRO A 37 32.19 18.83 28.41
N GLU A 38 32.35 19.15 29.69
CA GLU A 38 32.98 18.33 30.73
C GLU A 38 32.44 16.88 30.80
N PRO A 39 33.28 15.92 31.26
CA PRO A 39 32.96 14.50 31.21
C PRO A 39 31.84 14.11 32.19
N VAL A 40 30.61 14.08 31.69
CA VAL A 40 29.49 13.40 32.36
C VAL A 40 29.66 11.88 32.16
N PRO A 41 29.40 11.04 33.20
CA PRO A 41 29.55 9.59 33.11
C PRO A 41 28.74 9.01 31.94
N LYS A 42 29.47 8.41 30.99
CA LYS A 42 28.94 7.81 29.76
C LYS A 42 27.88 6.75 30.08
N LYS A 43 26.60 7.11 29.96
CA LYS A 43 25.51 6.14 29.85
C LYS A 43 25.81 5.26 28.62
N ARG A 44 25.99 3.95 28.83
CA ARG A 44 26.14 2.96 27.76
C ARG A 44 25.05 3.17 26.72
N LYS A 45 25.40 3.68 25.54
CA LYS A 45 24.52 3.72 24.36
C LYS A 45 24.10 2.27 24.09
N LYS A 46 22.84 1.93 24.40
CA LYS A 46 22.23 0.69 23.93
C LYS A 46 22.29 0.75 22.42
N ASN A 47 23.01 -0.19 21.79
CA ASN A 47 22.97 -0.40 20.36
C ASN A 47 21.50 -0.58 19.96
N LYS A 48 20.87 0.48 19.43
CA LYS A 48 19.57 0.38 18.79
C LYS A 48 19.79 -0.53 17.59
N SER A 49 19.32 -1.77 17.69
CA SER A 49 19.30 -2.71 16.57
C SER A 49 18.68 -1.99 15.38
N LYS A 50 19.33 -2.05 14.21
CA LYS A 50 18.76 -1.53 12.96
C LYS A 50 17.30 -1.99 12.87
N PRO A 51 16.34 -1.09 12.59
CA PRO A 51 14.94 -1.48 12.45
C PRO A 51 14.87 -2.64 11.47
N ALA A 52 14.31 -3.76 11.91
CA ALA A 52 14.12 -4.91 11.05
C ALA A 52 13.36 -4.44 9.80
N LEU A 53 13.84 -4.81 8.61
CA LEU A 53 13.09 -4.55 7.38
C LEU A 53 11.66 -5.03 7.61
N SER A 54 10.71 -4.11 7.41
CA SER A 54 9.29 -4.33 7.67
C SER A 54 8.88 -5.69 7.11
N PRO A 55 8.21 -6.54 7.90
CA PRO A 55 7.82 -7.87 7.45
C PRO A 55 7.04 -7.73 6.15
N GLY A 56 7.51 -8.43 5.10
CA GLY A 56 6.86 -8.38 3.80
C GLY A 56 5.38 -8.74 3.86
N ARG A 57 4.65 -8.31 2.83
CA ARG A 57 3.20 -8.40 2.77
C ARG A 57 2.75 -9.87 2.68
N LYS A 58 2.23 -10.41 3.79
CA LYS A 58 1.56 -11.71 3.79
C LYS A 58 0.27 -11.63 2.96
N SER A 59 0.12 -12.55 2.02
CA SER A 59 -1.12 -12.75 1.27
C SER A 59 -2.28 -13.09 2.21
N ASP A 60 -3.51 -12.65 1.90
CA ASP A 60 -4.70 -13.12 2.63
C ASP A 60 -5.08 -14.58 2.27
N LEU A 61 -4.47 -15.11 1.21
CA LEU A 61 -4.55 -16.51 0.84
C LEU A 61 -3.79 -17.34 1.87
N THR A 62 -4.50 -17.93 2.83
CA THR A 62 -3.94 -18.89 3.78
C THR A 62 -3.88 -20.28 3.15
N ARG A 63 -3.05 -21.17 3.70
CA ARG A 63 -2.93 -22.56 3.21
C ARG A 63 -4.28 -23.28 3.26
N PHE A 64 -5.01 -23.10 4.35
CA PHE A 64 -6.36 -23.64 4.53
C PHE A 64 -7.32 -23.19 3.41
N LYS A 65 -7.45 -21.87 3.19
CA LYS A 65 -8.30 -21.33 2.12
C LYS A 65 -7.88 -21.79 0.73
N PHE A 66 -6.57 -21.94 0.51
CA PHE A 66 -6.04 -22.47 -0.74
C PHE A 66 -6.46 -23.93 -0.94
N GLU A 67 -6.35 -24.77 0.07
CA GLU A 67 -6.72 -26.19 0.00
C GLU A 67 -8.22 -26.39 -0.27
N GLU A 68 -9.09 -25.53 0.28
CA GLU A 68 -10.53 -25.58 0.03
C GLU A 68 -10.90 -25.31 -1.44
N VAL A 69 -10.15 -24.45 -2.14
CA VAL A 69 -10.54 -23.94 -3.47
C VAL A 69 -9.67 -24.43 -4.62
N VAL A 70 -8.46 -24.92 -4.36
CA VAL A 70 -7.47 -25.22 -5.41
C VAL A 70 -7.98 -26.25 -6.41
N PHE A 71 -8.71 -27.26 -5.94
CA PHE A 71 -9.31 -28.28 -6.82
C PHE A 71 -10.26 -27.65 -7.85
N MET A 72 -11.17 -26.80 -7.38
CA MET A 72 -12.11 -26.08 -8.25
C MET A 72 -11.39 -25.12 -9.20
N LEU A 73 -10.37 -24.40 -8.72
CA LEU A 73 -9.59 -23.50 -9.58
C LEU A 73 -8.87 -24.23 -10.71
N VAL A 74 -8.33 -25.43 -10.44
CA VAL A 74 -7.72 -26.28 -11.48
C VAL A 74 -8.78 -26.74 -12.49
N LEU A 75 -9.95 -27.19 -12.04
CA LEU A 75 -11.03 -27.59 -12.95
C LEU A 75 -11.50 -26.45 -13.85
N VAL A 76 -11.61 -25.23 -13.31
CA VAL A 76 -11.92 -24.02 -14.10
C VAL A 76 -10.81 -23.74 -15.10
N GLY A 77 -9.54 -23.81 -14.68
CA GLY A 77 -8.40 -23.62 -15.57
C GLY A 77 -8.37 -24.62 -16.74
N ILE A 78 -8.69 -25.89 -16.48
CA ILE A 78 -8.81 -26.91 -17.52
C ILE A 78 -9.97 -26.59 -18.47
N GLN A 79 -11.14 -26.22 -17.92
CA GLN A 79 -12.32 -25.92 -18.74
C GLN A 79 -12.05 -24.77 -19.72
N GLU A 80 -11.36 -23.73 -19.29
CA GLU A 80 -11.04 -22.60 -20.18
C GLU A 80 -10.07 -22.95 -21.30
N VAL A 81 -9.16 -23.90 -21.06
CA VAL A 81 -8.29 -24.40 -22.14
C VAL A 81 -9.10 -25.19 -23.15
N ILE A 82 -10.05 -26.02 -22.69
CA ILE A 82 -10.95 -26.79 -23.55
C ILE A 82 -11.83 -25.85 -24.39
N ASP A 83 -12.37 -24.79 -23.80
CA ASP A 83 -13.24 -23.83 -24.47
C ASP A 83 -12.47 -22.82 -25.36
N ASN A 84 -11.14 -22.78 -25.27
CA ASN A 84 -10.34 -21.83 -26.03
C ASN A 84 -10.11 -22.30 -27.47
N GLN A 85 -10.73 -21.58 -28.40
CA GLN A 85 -10.70 -21.86 -29.84
C GLN A 85 -9.28 -21.94 -30.43
N ILE A 86 -8.29 -21.27 -29.84
CA ILE A 86 -6.90 -21.30 -30.34
C ILE A 86 -6.35 -22.72 -30.35
N TYR A 87 -6.66 -23.54 -29.34
CA TYR A 87 -6.22 -24.94 -29.29
C TYR A 87 -6.94 -25.82 -30.31
N SER A 88 -8.12 -25.43 -30.79
CA SER A 88 -8.88 -26.20 -31.79
C SER A 88 -8.32 -26.07 -33.22
N ILE A 89 -7.50 -25.04 -33.47
CA ILE A 89 -6.96 -24.72 -34.81
C ILE A 89 -5.93 -25.77 -35.26
N THR A 90 -5.07 -26.22 -34.34
CA THR A 90 -3.94 -27.10 -34.67
C THR A 90 -4.22 -28.55 -34.30
N LYS A 91 -3.64 -29.51 -35.04
CA LYS A 91 -3.75 -30.95 -34.70
C LYS A 91 -3.27 -31.21 -33.27
N THR A 92 -2.12 -30.64 -32.90
CA THR A 92 -1.53 -30.79 -31.57
C THR A 92 -2.41 -30.17 -30.48
N GLY A 93 -2.97 -28.98 -30.71
CA GLY A 93 -3.87 -28.35 -29.76
C GLY A 93 -5.16 -29.17 -29.53
N ARG A 94 -5.72 -29.79 -30.57
CA ARG A 94 -6.86 -30.72 -30.45
C ARG A 94 -6.49 -31.95 -29.61
N SER A 95 -5.30 -32.51 -29.82
CA SER A 95 -4.81 -33.62 -28.99
C SER A 95 -4.64 -33.20 -27.52
N VAL A 96 -4.14 -31.99 -27.26
CA VAL A 96 -4.06 -31.43 -25.91
C VAL A 96 -5.45 -31.28 -25.27
N ILE A 97 -6.43 -30.75 -26.01
CA ILE A 97 -7.82 -30.66 -25.54
C ILE A 97 -8.37 -32.06 -25.20
N ALA A 98 -8.12 -33.07 -26.05
CA ALA A 98 -8.59 -34.43 -25.82
C ALA A 98 -8.02 -35.02 -24.51
N VAL A 99 -6.70 -34.90 -24.31
CA VAL A 99 -6.03 -35.34 -23.08
C VAL A 99 -6.59 -34.61 -21.86
N LEU A 100 -6.74 -33.29 -21.91
CA LEU A 100 -7.25 -32.50 -20.79
C LEU A 100 -8.73 -32.76 -20.51
N SER A 101 -9.53 -33.05 -21.53
CA SER A 101 -10.95 -33.42 -21.39
C SER A 101 -11.10 -34.78 -20.70
N ALA A 102 -10.34 -35.78 -21.16
CA ALA A 102 -10.29 -37.10 -20.53
C ALA A 102 -9.79 -36.99 -19.07
N PHE A 103 -8.69 -36.26 -18.87
CA PHE A 103 -8.16 -35.98 -17.54
C PHE A 103 -9.19 -35.32 -16.62
N LYS A 104 -9.86 -34.25 -17.08
CA LYS A 104 -10.91 -33.55 -16.30
C LYS A 104 -12.04 -34.49 -15.89
N SER A 105 -12.48 -35.37 -16.79
CA SER A 105 -13.61 -36.29 -16.52
C SER A 105 -13.30 -37.34 -15.45
N LYS A 106 -12.02 -37.67 -15.25
CA LYS A 106 -11.55 -38.70 -14.33
C LYS A 106 -10.85 -38.15 -13.09
N LEU A 107 -10.56 -36.84 -13.07
CA LEU A 107 -9.90 -36.19 -11.96
C LEU A 107 -10.83 -36.13 -10.74
N VAL A 108 -10.61 -37.03 -9.77
CA VAL A 108 -11.36 -37.07 -8.50
C VAL A 108 -10.75 -36.14 -7.46
N CYS A 109 -9.43 -36.12 -7.37
CA CYS A 109 -8.70 -35.29 -6.41
C CYS A 109 -7.36 -34.83 -7.01
N LEU A 110 -6.84 -33.71 -6.53
CA LEU A 110 -5.48 -33.30 -6.85
C LEU A 110 -4.49 -34.07 -5.97
N PRO A 111 -3.34 -34.48 -6.51
CA PRO A 111 -2.29 -35.06 -5.70
C PRO A 111 -1.61 -33.97 -4.86
N GLU A 112 -1.11 -34.35 -3.69
CA GLU A 112 -0.49 -33.44 -2.71
C GLU A 112 0.69 -32.66 -3.31
N TRP A 113 1.58 -33.34 -4.04
CA TRP A 113 2.74 -32.71 -4.67
C TRP A 113 2.35 -31.59 -5.65
N PHE A 114 1.19 -31.68 -6.31
CA PHE A 114 0.73 -30.63 -7.23
C PHE A 114 0.15 -29.44 -6.47
N ARG A 115 -0.57 -29.69 -5.36
CA ARG A 115 -1.02 -28.64 -4.45
C ARG A 115 0.17 -27.89 -3.85
N ASP A 116 1.18 -28.61 -3.40
CA ASP A 116 2.38 -28.03 -2.81
C ASP A 116 3.18 -27.20 -3.81
N PHE A 117 3.31 -27.69 -5.03
CA PHE A 117 3.90 -26.92 -6.13
C PHE A 117 3.19 -25.57 -6.32
N LEU A 118 1.85 -25.58 -6.43
CA LEU A 118 1.06 -24.37 -6.66
C LEU A 118 1.18 -23.40 -5.47
N TRP A 119 1.11 -23.94 -4.25
CA TRP A 119 1.25 -23.18 -3.01
C TRP A 119 2.64 -22.53 -2.87
N GLU A 120 3.70 -23.29 -3.08
CA GLU A 120 5.07 -22.81 -2.98
C GLU A 120 5.34 -21.72 -4.03
N ALA A 121 4.85 -21.91 -5.25
CA ALA A 121 4.97 -20.93 -6.31
C ALA A 121 4.20 -19.63 -5.99
N VAL A 122 2.93 -19.73 -5.60
CA VAL A 122 2.10 -18.55 -5.35
C VAL A 122 2.59 -17.75 -4.14
N THR A 123 3.08 -18.39 -3.09
CA THR A 123 3.52 -17.71 -1.85
C THR A 123 4.96 -17.21 -1.88
N ALA A 124 5.71 -17.45 -2.96
CA ALA A 124 7.14 -17.14 -3.04
C ALA A 124 7.47 -15.65 -2.85
N GLY A 125 6.52 -14.76 -3.15
CA GLY A 125 6.68 -13.31 -3.04
C GLY A 125 6.13 -12.68 -1.75
N ASP A 126 5.57 -13.45 -0.82
CA ASP A 126 4.87 -12.92 0.37
C ASP A 126 5.78 -12.19 1.36
N ARG A 127 7.10 -12.29 1.18
CA ARG A 127 8.09 -11.60 2.02
C ARG A 127 8.64 -10.35 1.36
N GLU A 128 8.25 -10.05 0.13
CA GLU A 128 8.70 -8.85 -0.58
C GLU A 128 7.84 -7.65 -0.18
N ALA A 129 8.47 -6.49 -0.04
CA ALA A 129 7.79 -5.24 0.26
C ALA A 129 7.21 -4.56 -0.99
N LEU A 130 7.84 -4.79 -2.15
CA LEU A 130 7.47 -4.17 -3.42
C LEU A 130 6.60 -5.11 -4.28
N PRO A 131 5.46 -4.65 -4.83
CA PRO A 131 4.61 -5.44 -5.71
C PRO A 131 5.34 -6.05 -6.93
N SER A 132 6.26 -5.32 -7.55
CA SER A 132 7.10 -5.77 -8.66
C SER A 132 7.96 -6.96 -8.24
N ARG A 133 8.72 -6.84 -7.16
CA ARG A 133 9.53 -7.94 -6.61
C ARG A 133 8.69 -9.15 -6.20
N GLN A 134 7.52 -8.90 -5.60
CA GLN A 134 6.58 -9.96 -5.25
C GLN A 134 6.19 -10.76 -6.51
N LYS A 135 5.81 -10.08 -7.60
CA LYS A 135 5.51 -10.72 -8.88
C LYS A 135 6.73 -11.47 -9.43
N ASP A 136 7.90 -10.83 -9.46
CA ASP A 136 9.11 -11.44 -10.00
C ASP A 136 9.49 -12.71 -9.25
N LYS A 137 9.41 -12.71 -7.90
CA LYS A 137 9.69 -13.90 -7.08
C LYS A 137 8.69 -15.02 -7.35
N VAL A 138 7.41 -14.69 -7.44
CA VAL A 138 6.33 -15.65 -7.75
C VAL A 138 6.54 -16.29 -9.13
N TRP A 139 6.78 -15.50 -10.17
CA TRP A 139 7.03 -16.00 -11.52
C TRP A 139 8.36 -16.75 -11.64
N THR A 140 9.42 -16.27 -11.01
CA THR A 140 10.72 -16.95 -10.98
C THR A 140 10.60 -18.32 -10.30
N LYS A 141 9.92 -18.38 -9.16
CA LYS A 141 9.72 -19.64 -8.43
C LYS A 141 8.84 -20.59 -9.24
N PHE A 142 7.73 -20.10 -9.80
CA PHE A 142 6.87 -20.89 -10.69
C PHE A 142 7.65 -21.48 -11.87
N HIS A 143 8.41 -20.66 -12.60
CA HIS A 143 9.19 -21.12 -13.74
C HIS A 143 10.29 -22.10 -13.33
N LYS A 144 11.00 -21.85 -12.23
CA LYS A 144 12.01 -22.78 -11.70
C LYS A 144 11.40 -24.13 -11.34
N LEU A 145 10.26 -24.14 -10.66
CA LEU A 145 9.60 -25.37 -10.25
C LEU A 145 9.02 -26.12 -11.46
N ARG A 146 8.37 -25.42 -12.41
CA ARG A 146 7.68 -26.08 -13.54
C ARG A 146 8.64 -26.72 -14.54
N THR A 147 9.88 -26.24 -14.61
CA THR A 147 10.93 -26.80 -15.47
C THR A 147 11.79 -27.85 -14.74
N SER A 148 11.46 -28.18 -13.48
CA SER A 148 12.14 -29.24 -12.75
C SER A 148 11.87 -30.59 -13.44
N PRO A 149 12.91 -31.41 -13.70
CA PRO A 149 12.74 -32.74 -14.28
C PRO A 149 11.82 -33.63 -13.44
N ASP A 150 12.01 -33.66 -12.12
CA ASP A 150 11.20 -34.47 -11.19
C ASP A 150 9.71 -34.10 -11.26
N PHE A 151 9.40 -32.79 -11.26
CA PHE A 151 8.03 -32.29 -11.36
C PHE A 151 7.40 -32.63 -12.73
N THR A 152 8.18 -32.49 -13.80
CA THR A 152 7.71 -32.77 -15.16
C THR A 152 7.42 -34.26 -15.34
N THR A 153 8.30 -35.14 -14.86
CA THR A 153 8.11 -36.60 -14.93
C THR A 153 6.87 -37.02 -14.15
N LYS A 154 6.76 -36.62 -12.87
CA LYS A 154 5.58 -36.92 -12.02
C LYS A 154 4.28 -36.41 -12.66
N GLY A 155 4.32 -35.24 -13.26
CA GLY A 155 3.18 -34.63 -13.93
C GLY A 155 2.73 -35.37 -15.19
N MET A 156 3.68 -35.79 -16.02
CA MET A 156 3.38 -36.59 -17.21
C MET A 156 2.81 -37.96 -16.83
N ASP A 157 3.39 -38.63 -15.83
CA ASP A 157 2.89 -39.91 -15.33
C ASP A 157 1.48 -39.78 -14.75
N PHE A 158 1.24 -38.71 -14.00
CA PHE A 158 -0.08 -38.40 -13.46
C PHE A 158 -1.13 -38.18 -14.55
N LEU A 159 -0.81 -37.44 -15.62
CA LEU A 159 -1.71 -37.26 -16.75
C LEU A 159 -1.99 -38.57 -17.50
N ARG A 160 -0.96 -39.39 -17.76
CA ARG A 160 -1.12 -40.67 -18.45
C ARG A 160 -2.01 -41.63 -17.67
N ASN A 161 -1.71 -41.80 -16.39
CA ASN A 161 -2.44 -42.72 -15.52
C ASN A 161 -3.90 -42.31 -15.33
N THR A 162 -4.19 -41.00 -15.36
CA THR A 162 -5.56 -40.49 -15.15
C THR A 162 -6.37 -40.41 -16.44
N SER A 163 -5.75 -40.16 -17.59
CA SER A 163 -6.48 -39.98 -18.86
C SER A 163 -6.81 -41.30 -19.58
N GLU A 164 -6.15 -42.41 -19.23
CA GLU A 164 -6.19 -43.71 -19.95
C GLU A 164 -5.94 -43.58 -21.47
N HIS A 165 -5.34 -42.46 -21.91
CA HIS A 165 -4.92 -42.27 -23.29
C HIS A 165 -3.51 -42.85 -23.47
N SER A 166 -3.45 -44.19 -23.54
CA SER A 166 -2.21 -44.95 -23.75
C SER A 166 -1.49 -44.58 -25.05
N ASP A 167 -2.24 -44.09 -26.05
CA ASP A 167 -1.74 -43.85 -27.41
C ASP A 167 -1.30 -42.40 -27.68
N CYS A 168 -1.37 -41.51 -26.67
CA CYS A 168 -0.88 -40.15 -26.86
C CYS A 168 0.65 -40.11 -26.87
N ASP A 169 1.21 -39.47 -27.89
CA ASP A 169 2.65 -39.26 -27.98
C ASP A 169 3.17 -38.44 -26.77
N GLU A 170 4.44 -38.66 -26.43
CA GLU A 170 5.09 -38.02 -25.27
C GLU A 170 5.05 -36.48 -25.37
N LEU A 171 5.21 -35.93 -26.58
CA LEU A 171 5.22 -34.49 -26.80
C LEU A 171 3.85 -33.88 -26.48
N THR A 172 2.76 -34.48 -26.96
CA THR A 172 1.38 -34.07 -26.66
C THR A 172 1.12 -34.11 -25.16
N THR A 173 1.50 -35.21 -24.49
CA THR A 173 1.33 -35.36 -23.03
C THR A 173 2.07 -34.26 -22.27
N ARG A 174 3.32 -33.99 -22.66
CA ARG A 174 4.15 -32.93 -22.06
C ARG A 174 3.55 -31.55 -22.27
N GLN A 175 3.04 -31.27 -23.47
CA GLN A 175 2.38 -29.99 -23.76
C GLN A 175 1.09 -29.83 -22.96
N ALA A 176 0.26 -30.88 -22.88
CA ALA A 176 -0.95 -30.88 -22.06
C ALA A 176 -0.61 -30.59 -20.59
N PHE A 177 0.46 -31.19 -20.06
CA PHE A 177 0.92 -30.92 -18.70
C PHE A 177 1.34 -29.45 -18.51
N GLN A 178 2.13 -28.89 -19.42
CA GLN A 178 2.57 -27.49 -19.32
C GLN A 178 1.38 -26.52 -19.39
N VAL A 179 0.38 -26.81 -20.22
CA VAL A 179 -0.86 -26.02 -20.32
C VAL A 179 -1.70 -26.15 -19.06
N LEU A 180 -1.85 -27.36 -18.50
CA LEU A 180 -2.52 -27.60 -17.21
C LEU A 180 -1.86 -26.79 -16.09
N VAL A 181 -0.53 -26.90 -15.95
CA VAL A 181 0.24 -26.22 -14.90
C VAL A 181 0.08 -24.70 -15.02
N ARG A 182 0.21 -24.15 -16.23
CA ARG A 182 0.07 -22.71 -16.48
C ARG A 182 -1.34 -22.22 -16.18
N SER A 183 -2.37 -22.86 -16.73
CA SER A 183 -3.76 -22.47 -16.51
C SER A 183 -4.15 -22.55 -15.04
N SER A 184 -3.74 -23.61 -14.34
CA SER A 184 -3.93 -23.78 -12.90
C SER A 184 -3.28 -22.65 -12.11
N PHE A 185 -2.02 -22.34 -12.42
CA PHE A 185 -1.28 -21.27 -11.74
C PHE A 185 -1.92 -19.89 -11.97
N ASP A 186 -2.28 -19.57 -13.22
CA ASP A 186 -2.93 -18.30 -13.57
C ASP A 186 -4.26 -18.13 -12.81
N ARG A 187 -5.04 -19.22 -12.64
CA ARG A 187 -6.28 -19.21 -11.84
C ARG A 187 -6.03 -18.94 -10.36
N VAL A 188 -5.01 -19.57 -9.78
CA VAL A 188 -4.63 -19.37 -8.38
C VAL A 188 -4.12 -17.96 -8.14
N ILE A 189 -3.32 -17.41 -9.06
CA ILE A 189 -2.86 -16.01 -8.99
C ILE A 189 -4.04 -15.06 -9.07
N LYS A 190 -4.95 -15.25 -10.02
CA LYS A 190 -6.15 -14.41 -10.15
C LYS A 190 -7.01 -14.46 -8.89
N TYR A 191 -7.26 -15.65 -8.36
CA TYR A 191 -8.03 -15.83 -7.11
C TYR A 191 -7.38 -15.09 -5.94
N ARG A 192 -6.06 -15.20 -5.80
CA ARG A 192 -5.29 -14.44 -4.80
C ARG A 192 -5.46 -12.94 -4.98
N GLU A 193 -5.30 -12.44 -6.21
CA GLU A 193 -5.43 -11.01 -6.48
C GLU A 193 -6.84 -10.47 -6.20
N ASP A 194 -7.87 -11.29 -6.44
CA ASP A 194 -9.26 -10.95 -6.13
C ASP A 194 -9.52 -10.93 -4.62
N MET A 195 -8.91 -11.85 -3.86
CA MET A 195 -8.97 -11.80 -2.38
C MET A 195 -8.34 -10.53 -1.83
N ASP A 196 -7.13 -10.21 -2.31
CA ASP A 196 -6.42 -9.00 -1.93
C ASP A 196 -7.23 -7.74 -2.27
N ARG A 197 -7.90 -7.73 -3.44
CA ARG A 197 -8.73 -6.62 -3.88
C ARG A 197 -9.97 -6.42 -3.00
N LYS A 198 -10.62 -7.50 -2.56
CA LYS A 198 -11.83 -7.43 -1.71
C LYS A 198 -11.54 -6.78 -0.35
N LYS A 199 -10.39 -7.08 0.25
CA LYS A 199 -9.97 -6.43 1.52
C LYS A 199 -9.66 -4.95 1.31
N MET A 200 -9.09 -4.62 0.16
CA MET A 200 -8.76 -3.25 -0.23
C MET A 200 -9.95 -2.45 -0.78
N SER A 201 -11.17 -2.98 -0.68
CA SER A 201 -12.38 -2.17 -0.80
C SER A 201 -12.47 -1.23 0.41
N VAL A 202 -11.51 -0.29 0.51
CA VAL A 202 -11.64 0.90 1.33
C VAL A 202 -12.99 1.47 0.96
N THR A 203 -13.90 1.53 1.92
CA THR A 203 -15.18 2.22 1.81
C THR A 203 -14.86 3.55 1.15
N LYS A 204 -15.26 3.74 -0.11
CA LYS A 204 -14.89 4.92 -0.91
C LYS A 204 -15.28 6.15 -0.10
N SER A 205 -14.33 6.72 0.63
CA SER A 205 -14.49 8.01 1.27
C SER A 205 -14.70 8.95 0.11
N LYS A 206 -15.92 9.47 -0.03
CA LYS A 206 -16.24 10.45 -1.06
C LYS A 206 -15.53 11.74 -0.68
N MET A 207 -14.27 11.84 -1.09
CA MET A 207 -13.49 13.07 -0.97
C MET A 207 -14.14 14.12 -1.87
N THR A 208 -14.52 15.23 -1.27
CA THR A 208 -15.11 16.39 -1.95
C THR A 208 -14.11 17.01 -2.93
N ASP A 209 -14.59 17.79 -3.90
CA ASP A 209 -13.71 18.45 -4.86
C ASP A 209 -12.75 19.43 -4.17
N SER A 210 -13.19 20.12 -3.12
CA SER A 210 -12.35 21.00 -2.30
C SER A 210 -11.24 20.25 -1.57
N GLU A 211 -11.54 19.07 -1.01
CA GLU A 211 -10.51 18.24 -0.38
C GLU A 211 -9.51 17.74 -1.41
N GLN A 212 -9.96 17.34 -2.61
CA GLN A 212 -9.08 16.91 -3.69
C GLN A 212 -8.17 18.04 -4.19
N GLN A 213 -8.70 19.26 -4.29
CA GLN A 213 -7.94 20.48 -4.63
C GLN A 213 -6.85 20.76 -3.57
N ALA A 214 -7.23 20.79 -2.29
CA ALA A 214 -6.32 21.00 -1.18
C ALA A 214 -5.25 19.90 -1.11
N LEU A 215 -5.63 18.65 -1.34
CA LEU A 215 -4.70 17.52 -1.32
C LEU A 215 -3.66 17.62 -2.43
N ARG A 216 -4.07 18.04 -3.63
CA ARG A 216 -3.14 18.27 -4.74
C ARG A 216 -2.16 19.40 -4.47
N TYR A 217 -2.62 20.46 -3.81
CA TYR A 217 -1.77 21.54 -3.35
C TYR A 217 -0.73 21.06 -2.34
N VAL A 218 -1.17 20.28 -1.33
CA VAL A 218 -0.28 19.68 -0.33
C VAL A 218 0.77 18.78 -0.99
N ALA A 219 0.39 17.98 -1.98
CA ALA A 219 1.33 17.16 -2.75
C ALA A 219 2.44 18.01 -3.40
N GLY A 220 2.09 19.16 -3.98
CA GLY A 220 3.05 20.12 -4.53
C GLY A 220 4.02 20.66 -3.48
N TYR A 221 3.49 21.12 -2.34
CA TYR A 221 4.29 21.58 -1.21
C TYR A 221 5.27 20.49 -0.72
N MET A 222 4.78 19.25 -0.57
CA MET A 222 5.60 18.13 -0.14
C MET A 222 6.76 17.86 -1.09
N CYS A 223 6.52 17.84 -2.40
CA CYS A 223 7.60 17.61 -3.37
C CYS A 223 8.64 18.71 -3.34
N GLN A 224 8.22 19.97 -3.24
CA GLN A 224 9.15 21.08 -3.15
C GLN A 224 10.05 20.93 -1.92
N LYS A 225 9.43 20.65 -0.76
CA LYS A 225 10.12 20.49 0.50
C LYS A 225 11.06 19.29 0.49
N LEU A 226 10.57 18.15 0.03
CA LEU A 226 11.35 16.93 -0.03
C LEU A 226 12.49 17.06 -1.05
N SER A 227 12.27 17.72 -2.20
CA SER A 227 13.30 17.99 -3.20
C SER A 227 14.46 18.79 -2.59
N LYS A 228 14.17 19.92 -1.94
CA LYS A 228 15.21 20.76 -1.29
C LYS A 228 16.00 19.97 -0.23
N LYS A 229 15.31 19.20 0.59
CA LYS A 229 15.95 18.35 1.61
C LYS A 229 16.81 17.26 0.99
N CYS A 230 16.31 16.62 -0.06
CA CYS A 230 17.01 15.56 -0.77
C CYS A 230 18.20 16.07 -1.56
N GLU A 231 18.19 17.32 -2.05
CA GLU A 231 19.36 17.94 -2.71
C GLU A 231 20.58 17.98 -1.79
N LEU A 232 20.38 18.18 -0.48
CA LEU A 232 21.45 18.16 0.52
C LEU A 232 21.96 16.73 0.80
N LYS A 233 21.10 15.72 0.70
CA LYS A 233 21.43 14.32 1.06
C LYS A 233 21.98 13.51 -0.11
N SER A 234 21.34 13.59 -1.27
CA SER A 234 21.78 12.95 -2.51
C SER A 234 21.00 13.49 -3.71
N LEU A 235 21.73 13.92 -4.74
CA LEU A 235 21.18 14.41 -6.00
C LEU A 235 20.25 13.39 -6.69
N GLN A 236 20.41 12.09 -6.43
CA GLN A 236 19.55 11.06 -7.01
C GLN A 236 18.11 11.16 -6.50
N TYR A 237 17.91 11.36 -5.20
CA TYR A 237 16.56 11.55 -4.64
C TYR A 237 15.88 12.78 -5.23
N ALA A 238 16.61 13.89 -5.32
CA ALA A 238 16.11 15.13 -5.89
C ALA A 238 15.75 14.98 -7.38
N ALA A 239 16.55 14.24 -8.14
CA ALA A 239 16.28 13.95 -9.55
C ALA A 239 14.97 13.19 -9.73
N ILE A 240 14.71 12.16 -8.90
CA ILE A 240 13.45 11.41 -8.90
C ILE A 240 12.27 12.32 -8.59
N ILE A 241 12.35 13.12 -7.53
CA ILE A 241 11.26 14.01 -7.13
C ILE A 241 10.93 15.02 -8.24
N LYS A 242 11.95 15.51 -8.97
CA LYS A 242 11.76 16.42 -10.12
C LYS A 242 11.01 15.75 -11.28
N THR A 243 11.00 14.42 -11.38
CA THR A 243 10.16 13.72 -12.37
C THR A 243 8.68 13.74 -12.01
N TRP A 244 8.34 13.95 -10.74
CA TRP A 244 6.96 14.04 -10.27
C TRP A 244 6.31 15.39 -10.59
N PHE A 245 7.12 16.38 -10.95
CA PHE A 245 6.63 17.65 -11.45
C PHE A 245 5.99 17.49 -12.82
N ARG A 246 4.85 18.16 -13.00
CA ARG A 246 4.15 18.16 -14.26
C ARG A 246 5.00 18.88 -15.31
N LYS A 247 5.32 18.17 -16.40
CA LYS A 247 5.95 18.75 -17.58
C LYS A 247 4.89 19.01 -18.64
N GLY A 248 4.71 20.27 -19.05
CA GLY A 248 3.85 20.64 -20.16
C GLY A 248 2.41 21.01 -19.80
N LYS A 249 1.62 21.25 -20.86
CA LYS A 249 0.22 21.67 -20.78
C LYS A 249 -0.67 20.51 -20.31
N PRO A 250 -1.74 20.80 -19.55
CA PRO A 250 -2.71 19.79 -19.13
C PRO A 250 -3.25 19.00 -20.33
N SER A 251 -3.15 17.66 -20.30
CA SER A 251 -3.93 16.85 -21.24
C SER A 251 -5.42 17.00 -20.94
N SER A 252 -6.23 17.09 -21.99
CA SER A 252 -7.70 17.18 -21.91
C SER A 252 -8.36 15.87 -21.49
N ASP A 253 -7.63 14.76 -21.59
CA ASP A 253 -8.21 13.41 -21.61
C ASP A 253 -8.26 12.73 -20.22
N GLY A 254 -8.12 13.52 -19.15
CA GLY A 254 -8.18 13.03 -17.77
C GLY A 254 -9.60 12.99 -17.21
N ALA A 255 -9.81 12.17 -16.17
CA ALA A 255 -11.03 12.17 -15.38
C ALA A 255 -11.35 13.59 -14.85
N ALA A 256 -12.65 13.94 -14.74
CA ALA A 256 -13.09 15.29 -14.40
C ALA A 256 -12.45 15.84 -13.12
N TYR A 257 -12.31 15.01 -12.07
CA TYR A 257 -11.70 15.42 -10.81
C TYR A 257 -10.20 15.75 -10.91
N LEU A 258 -9.47 15.06 -11.81
CA LEU A 258 -8.08 15.38 -12.11
C LEU A 258 -7.98 16.75 -12.76
N LYS A 259 -8.91 17.09 -13.64
CA LYS A 259 -8.96 18.40 -14.31
C LYS A 259 -9.29 19.51 -13.32
N VAL A 260 -10.32 19.34 -12.49
CA VAL A 260 -10.78 20.33 -11.52
C VAL A 260 -9.69 20.66 -10.49
N SER A 261 -9.08 19.65 -9.87
CA SER A 261 -7.99 19.84 -8.91
C SER A 261 -6.77 20.52 -9.53
N ARG A 262 -6.47 20.22 -10.80
CA ARG A 262 -5.36 20.83 -11.54
C ARG A 262 -5.60 22.31 -11.80
N GLN A 263 -6.74 22.65 -12.39
CA GLN A 263 -7.10 24.03 -12.71
C GLN A 263 -7.13 24.91 -11.47
N TRP A 264 -7.63 24.37 -10.35
CA TRP A 264 -7.63 25.11 -9.09
C TRP A 264 -6.21 25.40 -8.59
N THR A 265 -5.31 24.41 -8.60
CA THR A 265 -3.91 24.62 -8.17
C THR A 265 -3.16 25.61 -9.05
N GLU A 266 -3.46 25.67 -10.36
CA GLU A 266 -2.95 26.70 -11.27
C GLU A 266 -3.51 28.10 -10.95
N MET A 267 -4.80 28.18 -10.61
CA MET A 267 -5.46 29.45 -10.31
C MET A 267 -4.95 30.09 -9.01
N VAL A 268 -4.65 29.28 -7.98
CA VAL A 268 -4.17 29.78 -6.68
C VAL A 268 -2.66 29.97 -6.65
N ASP A 269 -1.92 29.49 -7.65
CA ASP A 269 -0.47 29.64 -7.70
C ASP A 269 -0.08 31.11 -7.92
N ARG A 270 0.92 31.55 -7.17
CA ARG A 270 1.53 32.89 -7.23
C ARG A 270 3.00 32.82 -7.68
N GLY A 271 3.38 31.73 -8.36
CA GLY A 271 4.74 31.49 -8.87
C GLY A 271 5.64 30.70 -7.92
N GLY A 272 5.07 30.05 -6.90
CA GLY A 272 5.83 29.31 -5.88
C GLY A 272 5.41 27.85 -5.70
N LEU A 273 4.28 27.45 -6.28
CA LEU A 273 3.73 26.11 -6.12
C LEU A 273 4.34 25.13 -7.13
N CYS A 274 4.80 23.97 -6.66
CA CYS A 274 5.18 22.88 -7.55
C CYS A 274 3.94 22.13 -8.04
N HIS A 275 3.62 22.25 -9.34
CA HIS A 275 2.53 21.46 -9.93
C HIS A 275 2.93 20.00 -10.11
N VAL A 276 2.17 19.10 -9.49
CA VAL A 276 2.42 17.64 -9.54
C VAL A 276 1.69 16.96 -10.70
N ASN A 277 2.30 15.89 -11.22
CA ASN A 277 1.66 15.01 -12.18
C ASN A 277 0.46 14.24 -11.56
N ASP A 278 -0.35 13.59 -12.41
CA ASP A 278 -1.56 12.90 -11.94
C ASP A 278 -1.23 11.64 -11.11
N ILE A 279 -0.14 10.94 -11.43
CA ILE A 279 0.29 9.71 -10.74
C ILE A 279 0.59 10.02 -9.27
N LEU A 280 1.34 11.09 -9.00
CA LEU A 280 1.63 11.50 -7.63
C LEU A 280 0.38 11.95 -6.89
N PHE A 281 -0.51 12.68 -7.56
CA PHE A 281 -1.78 13.06 -6.94
C PHE A 281 -2.62 11.83 -6.56
N LEU A 282 -2.70 10.81 -7.41
CA LEU A 282 -3.40 9.56 -7.12
C LEU A 282 -2.75 8.78 -5.98
N PHE A 283 -1.41 8.76 -5.92
CA PHE A 283 -0.67 8.21 -4.80
C PHE A 283 -1.03 8.91 -3.47
N VAL A 284 -0.96 10.24 -3.43
CA VAL A 284 -1.28 11.02 -2.21
C VAL A 284 -2.75 10.88 -1.82
N ARG A 285 -3.66 10.75 -2.80
CA ARG A 285 -5.07 10.46 -2.56
C ARG A 285 -5.28 9.14 -1.84
N LEU A 286 -4.66 8.05 -2.30
CA LEU A 286 -4.73 6.77 -1.61
C LEU A 286 -4.05 6.81 -0.25
N LEU A 287 -2.97 7.58 -0.11
CA LEU A 287 -2.30 7.77 1.17
C LEU A 287 -3.20 8.50 2.17
N GLU A 288 -3.97 9.49 1.74
CA GLU A 288 -4.97 10.16 2.59
C GLU A 288 -6.06 9.20 3.05
N GLU A 289 -6.51 8.29 2.19
CA GLU A 289 -7.48 7.26 2.59
C GLU A 289 -6.92 6.36 3.71
N VAL A 290 -5.65 5.93 3.58
CA VAL A 290 -4.95 5.17 4.63
C VAL A 290 -4.80 5.99 5.92
N VAL A 291 -4.43 7.27 5.81
CA VAL A 291 -4.27 8.15 6.97
C VAL A 291 -5.61 8.40 7.68
N ARG A 292 -6.70 8.62 6.95
CA ARG A 292 -8.04 8.81 7.52
C ARG A 292 -8.56 7.61 8.29
N GLU A 293 -8.21 6.40 7.85
CA GLU A 293 -8.55 5.17 8.57
C GLU A 293 -7.93 5.15 9.98
N VAL A 294 -6.71 5.67 10.11
CA VAL A 294 -5.99 5.72 11.39
C VAL A 294 -6.33 6.96 12.21
N PHE A 295 -6.44 8.13 11.58
CA PHE A 295 -6.78 9.40 12.22
C PHE A 295 -8.29 9.56 12.41
N SER A 296 -8.86 8.72 13.28
CA SER A 296 -10.20 8.86 13.83
C SER A 296 -10.14 9.08 15.34
N GLU A 297 -11.12 9.78 15.92
CA GLU A 297 -11.16 10.02 17.38
C GLU A 297 -11.11 8.69 18.17
N GLU A 298 -11.80 7.66 17.67
CA GLU A 298 -11.81 6.31 18.25
C GLU A 298 -10.44 5.62 18.20
N ASN A 299 -9.74 5.70 17.05
CA ASN A 299 -8.44 5.05 16.88
C ASN A 299 -7.31 5.81 17.58
N THR A 300 -7.44 7.13 17.72
CA THR A 300 -6.42 7.95 18.41
C THR A 300 -6.24 7.49 19.86
N PHE A 301 -7.33 7.10 20.54
CA PHE A 301 -7.28 6.55 21.90
C PHE A 301 -6.63 5.16 21.96
N PHE A 302 -6.85 4.32 20.95
CA PHE A 302 -6.21 3.01 20.88
C PHE A 302 -4.69 3.14 20.76
N TYR A 303 -4.22 3.97 19.85
CA TYR A 303 -2.77 4.13 19.64
C TYR A 303 -2.07 4.88 20.77
N HIS A 304 -2.75 5.81 21.46
CA HIS A 304 -2.23 6.43 22.69
C HIS A 304 -1.71 5.39 23.69
N ASN A 305 -2.41 4.27 23.82
CA ASN A 305 -2.13 3.26 24.83
C ASN A 305 -1.28 2.10 24.32
N HIS A 306 -1.19 1.90 22.99
CA HIS A 306 -0.73 0.63 22.43
C HIS A 306 0.24 0.70 21.23
N GLY A 307 0.63 1.88 20.70
CA GLY A 307 1.66 1.90 19.65
C GLY A 307 1.93 3.23 18.96
N ASP A 308 2.90 3.23 18.05
CA ASP A 308 3.25 4.39 17.22
C ASP A 308 2.31 4.50 16.01
N LEU A 309 1.49 5.57 15.99
CA LEU A 309 0.61 5.92 14.86
C LEU A 309 1.35 5.95 13.53
N ARG A 310 2.61 6.43 13.52
CA ARG A 310 3.41 6.54 12.30
C ARG A 310 3.73 5.16 11.73
N GLU A 311 4.07 4.20 12.60
CA GLU A 311 4.33 2.82 12.20
C GLU A 311 3.05 2.14 11.69
N GLY A 312 1.91 2.37 12.36
CA GLY A 312 0.60 1.89 11.91
C GLY A 312 0.26 2.34 10.48
N ILE A 313 0.36 3.65 10.22
CA ILE A 313 0.10 4.22 8.89
C ILE A 313 1.10 3.68 7.86
N MET A 314 2.40 3.62 8.19
CA MET A 314 3.43 3.09 7.30
C MET A 314 3.12 1.64 6.89
N ASN A 315 2.75 0.80 7.86
CA ASN A 315 2.40 -0.60 7.62
C ASN A 315 1.16 -0.73 6.74
N LEU A 316 0.12 0.06 6.98
CA LEU A 316 -1.08 0.07 6.14
C LEU A 316 -0.78 0.56 4.71
N ALA A 317 0.06 1.59 4.57
CA ALA A 317 0.48 2.10 3.27
C ALA A 317 1.26 1.02 2.48
N LEU A 318 2.19 0.31 3.11
CA LEU A 318 2.94 -0.80 2.49
C LEU A 318 2.05 -1.98 2.10
N GLN A 319 0.95 -2.20 2.82
CA GLN A 319 -0.01 -3.26 2.49
C GLN A 319 -0.98 -2.87 1.37
N ASN A 320 -1.10 -1.57 1.05
CA ASN A 320 -1.99 -1.05 0.02
C ASN A 320 -1.38 -1.21 -1.39
N LYS A 321 -1.78 -2.28 -2.10
CA LYS A 321 -1.31 -2.60 -3.47
C LYS A 321 -1.49 -1.45 -4.47
N ALA A 322 -2.62 -0.76 -4.44
CA ALA A 322 -2.90 0.33 -5.37
C ALA A 322 -1.96 1.52 -5.13
N LEU A 323 -1.73 1.87 -3.86
CA LEU A 323 -0.77 2.90 -3.45
C LEU A 323 0.66 2.51 -3.86
N MET A 324 1.08 1.27 -3.59
CA MET A 324 2.41 0.80 -3.96
C MET A 324 2.61 0.70 -5.48
N ASN A 325 1.58 0.40 -6.26
CA ASN A 325 1.68 0.43 -7.73
C ASN A 325 1.98 1.84 -8.25
N TYR A 326 1.27 2.87 -7.75
CA TYR A 326 1.59 4.26 -8.12
C TYR A 326 2.98 4.64 -7.64
N TRP A 327 3.41 4.16 -6.47
CA TRP A 327 4.77 4.38 -5.99
C TRP A 327 5.84 3.79 -6.91
N GLU A 328 5.63 2.56 -7.39
CA GLU A 328 6.54 1.92 -8.36
C GLU A 328 6.60 2.66 -9.68
N GLU A 329 5.46 3.20 -10.14
CA GLU A 329 5.41 4.04 -11.34
C GLU A 329 6.17 5.37 -11.15
N LEU A 330 6.01 6.01 -10.00
CA LEU A 330 6.71 7.25 -9.64
C LEU A 330 8.23 7.07 -9.50
N THR A 331 8.68 5.85 -9.25
CA THR A 331 10.09 5.52 -8.99
C THR A 331 10.63 4.50 -9.99
N ALA A 332 10.02 4.44 -11.18
CA ALA A 332 10.40 3.51 -12.23
C ALA A 332 11.88 3.67 -12.63
N GLY A 333 12.57 2.56 -12.81
CA GLY A 333 14.00 2.54 -13.18
C GLY A 333 14.97 2.62 -12.00
N GLU A 334 14.49 2.91 -10.79
CA GLU A 334 15.35 3.11 -9.62
C GLU A 334 15.60 1.84 -8.81
N SER A 335 16.67 1.86 -8.00
CA SER A 335 16.99 0.75 -7.10
C SER A 335 16.00 0.66 -5.93
N ASP A 336 15.67 -0.56 -5.50
CA ASP A 336 14.62 -0.76 -4.49
C ASP A 336 14.96 -0.19 -3.13
N LYS A 337 16.25 -0.13 -2.77
CA LYS A 337 16.70 0.59 -1.57
C LYS A 337 16.29 2.06 -1.65
N LEU A 338 16.60 2.72 -2.78
CA LEU A 338 16.27 4.11 -3.01
C LEU A 338 14.75 4.35 -3.02
N LYS A 339 13.98 3.45 -3.66
CA LYS A 339 12.51 3.50 -3.66
C LYS A 339 11.93 3.46 -2.25
N MET A 340 12.39 2.52 -1.43
CA MET A 340 11.86 2.33 -0.08
C MET A 340 12.32 3.42 0.88
N ASP A 341 13.56 3.90 0.75
CA ASP A 341 14.06 5.04 1.53
C ASP A 341 13.23 6.30 1.22
N LEU A 342 13.00 6.58 -0.06
CA LEU A 342 12.20 7.73 -0.51
C LEU A 342 10.72 7.59 -0.12
N PHE A 343 10.16 6.37 -0.17
CA PHE A 343 8.79 6.09 0.30
C PHE A 343 8.65 6.45 1.77
N GLY A 344 9.59 5.97 2.59
CA GLY A 344 9.63 6.23 4.01
C GLY A 344 9.71 7.72 4.31
N MET A 345 10.57 8.47 3.61
CA MET A 345 10.66 9.92 3.78
C MET A 345 9.37 10.64 3.38
N PHE A 346 8.76 10.25 2.25
CA PHE A 346 7.54 10.88 1.74
C PHE A 346 6.34 10.64 2.65
N VAL A 347 6.11 9.37 3.05
CA VAL A 347 5.00 9.00 3.93
C VAL A 347 5.15 9.63 5.31
N LYS A 348 6.36 9.65 5.89
CA LYS A 348 6.62 10.36 7.16
C LYS A 348 6.28 11.84 7.06
N LEU A 349 6.71 12.51 5.99
CA LEU A 349 6.39 13.93 5.79
C LEU A 349 4.87 14.15 5.71
N TYR A 350 4.15 13.27 5.01
CA TYR A 350 2.69 13.35 4.91
C TYR A 350 2.01 13.19 6.27
N ILE A 351 2.42 12.16 7.04
CA ILE A 351 1.89 11.88 8.37
C ILE A 351 2.14 13.07 9.30
N THR A 352 3.32 13.69 9.25
CA THR A 352 3.61 14.89 10.05
C THR A 352 2.65 16.03 9.69
N ILE A 353 2.50 16.37 8.40
CA ILE A 353 1.60 17.44 7.95
C ILE A 353 0.15 17.16 8.40
N ARG A 354 -0.34 15.94 8.19
CA ARG A 354 -1.71 15.55 8.56
C ARG A 354 -1.90 15.46 10.06
N GLY A 355 -0.90 14.98 10.81
CA GLY A 355 -0.93 14.88 12.27
C GLY A 355 -1.07 16.26 12.93
N HIS A 356 -0.33 17.27 12.47
CA HIS A 356 -0.49 18.63 12.95
C HIS A 356 -1.87 19.20 12.63
N SER A 357 -2.36 18.99 11.39
CA SER A 357 -3.70 19.42 10.99
C SER A 357 -4.79 18.76 11.84
N PHE A 358 -4.65 17.47 12.13
CA PHE A 358 -5.60 16.72 12.97
C PHE A 358 -5.55 17.19 14.43
N ARG A 359 -4.36 17.38 15.00
CA ARG A 359 -4.18 17.95 16.35
C ARG A 359 -4.90 19.31 16.47
N ARG A 360 -4.70 20.21 15.51
CA ARG A 360 -5.34 21.53 15.53
C ARG A 360 -6.87 21.42 15.55
N GLN A 361 -7.44 20.53 14.73
CA GLN A 361 -8.89 20.29 14.72
C GLN A 361 -9.41 19.75 16.07
N LEU A 362 -8.65 18.86 16.73
CA LEU A 362 -9.02 18.36 18.06
C LEU A 362 -9.01 19.48 19.12
N ILE A 363 -7.99 20.35 19.09
CA ILE A 363 -7.88 21.49 20.00
C ILE A 363 -9.03 22.47 19.77
N GLU A 364 -9.34 22.81 18.52
CA GLU A 364 -10.45 23.70 18.17
C GLU A 364 -11.80 23.16 18.69
N LYS A 365 -12.10 21.88 18.42
CA LYS A 365 -13.29 21.19 18.95
C LYS A 365 -13.35 21.23 20.48
N TYR A 366 -12.23 21.00 21.14
CA TYR A 366 -12.15 21.05 22.60
C TYR A 366 -12.44 22.46 23.11
N GLN A 367 -11.82 23.50 22.53
CA GLN A 367 -12.05 24.91 22.89
C GLN A 367 -13.51 25.33 22.69
N GLU A 368 -14.15 24.88 21.60
CA GLU A 368 -15.58 25.09 21.35
C GLU A 368 -16.45 24.44 22.44
N SER A 369 -16.13 23.21 22.85
CA SER A 369 -16.89 22.50 23.90
C SER A 369 -16.77 23.17 25.28
N VAL A 370 -15.58 23.67 25.63
CA VAL A 370 -15.32 24.35 26.91
C VAL A 370 -15.99 25.73 26.95
N SER A 371 -15.93 26.48 25.84
CA SER A 371 -16.55 27.81 25.74
C SER A 371 -18.08 27.74 25.72
N ALA A 372 -18.67 26.70 25.12
CA ALA A 372 -20.10 26.43 25.17
C ALA A 372 -20.58 26.15 26.62
N SER A 373 -19.83 25.33 27.36
CA SER A 373 -20.10 24.99 28.77
C SER A 373 -20.07 26.22 29.72
N THR A 374 -19.24 27.22 29.42
CA THR A 374 -19.13 28.44 30.26
C THR A 374 -20.28 29.42 30.01
N LYS A 375 -20.83 29.48 28.79
CA LYS A 375 -21.94 30.41 28.45
C LYS A 375 -23.27 30.03 29.13
N GLU A 376 -23.53 28.74 29.37
CA GLU A 376 -24.77 28.31 30.06
C GLU A 376 -24.83 28.74 31.54
N LYS A 377 -23.68 28.79 32.23
CA LYS A 377 -23.64 29.24 33.64
C LYS A 377 -23.92 30.73 33.79
N GLY A 378 -23.68 31.54 32.75
CA GLY A 378 -24.01 32.97 32.73
C GLY A 378 -25.52 33.23 32.69
N LEU A 379 -26.27 32.46 31.90
CA LEU A 379 -27.72 32.63 31.78
C LEU A 379 -28.45 32.37 33.11
N ARG A 380 -28.06 31.34 33.87
CA ARG A 380 -28.68 31.03 35.18
C ARG A 380 -28.45 32.12 36.23
N LYS A 381 -27.32 32.85 36.17
CA LYS A 381 -27.09 34.03 37.03
C LYS A 381 -27.92 35.24 36.60
N SER A 382 -28.15 35.42 35.29
CA SER A 382 -28.98 36.52 34.78
C SER A 382 -30.48 36.33 35.09
N LEU A 383 -30.99 35.10 35.05
CA LEU A 383 -32.38 34.78 35.38
C LEU A 383 -32.69 34.94 36.88
N LYS A 384 -31.78 34.52 37.77
CA LYS A 384 -31.93 34.76 39.23
C LYS A 384 -31.88 36.25 39.62
N ARG A 385 -31.32 37.11 38.77
CA ARG A 385 -31.24 38.56 39.02
C ARG A 385 -32.53 39.28 38.60
N LYS A 386 -33.26 38.75 37.60
CA LYS A 386 -34.56 39.30 37.17
C LYS A 386 -35.74 38.87 38.05
N SER A 387 -35.65 37.77 38.79
CA SER A 387 -36.72 37.33 39.71
C SER A 387 -36.70 38.01 41.09
N ARG A 388 -35.85 39.03 41.30
CA ARG A 388 -35.82 39.86 42.53
C ARG A 388 -36.36 41.28 42.32
N ILE A 389 -36.95 41.56 41.15
CA ILE A 389 -37.63 42.82 40.87
C ILE A 389 -39.09 42.49 40.58
N THR A 390 -39.83 42.20 41.65
CA THR A 390 -41.29 42.30 41.68
C THR A 390 -41.63 42.81 43.08
N VAL A 391 -42.30 43.96 43.05
CA VAL A 391 -42.75 44.83 44.15
C VAL A 391 -43.71 44.08 45.07
#